data_AF-A0A6I5HFA8-F1
#
_entry.id   AF-A0A6I5HFA8-F1
#
_cell.length_a   1.000
_cell.length_b   1.000
_cell.length_c   1.000
_cell.angle_alpha   90.00
_cell.angle_beta   90.00
_cell.angle_gamma   90.00
#
_symmetry.space_group_name_H-M   'P 1'
#
loop_
_entity.id
_entity.type
_entity.pdbx_description
1 polymer ?
#
loop_
_entity_poly.entity_id
_entity_poly.type
_entity_poly.pdbx_seq_one_letter_code
_entity_poly.pdbx_strand_id
1 'polypeptide(L)'
;MPSGLRARLRSVLATAAVTAAGLLAPFVPAGPAHAQPVARTAQFDQQVLFKADRDPGYACFRIPAVVRTTAGTLLAFAEGRVLNCGDAADIDIVVKRSTDGGHTWGPLQVVNEGAGDTHGNPAPIVDRSTGRVWLAETYNTGRTDGASCSVPCDRTPHLQYSDDDGRTWSRPRDLSPEILPGDWNSWYATGPVHGIQLTHGRYAGRLVFGVNTETWDGSRVSANHAALIVSDDHGGHWRIGATDTWPIASDGTFRQKPSELTLVERDDGSVLVSGREQDGTDLGHRTQAVSRDGGGSFTAPFRGLPDLYAPQVQGSMLRVGDRVLLACPGDPDRRRTMMIRSSYDGGRTWDSVDRGTVVTTDWSGYSDLVRIDPATLGLLYEGGAVDARDEIRFARFTEDWLAPRRGPDPVTPDRARHARPAAVLGDPRRTDGVSGGALEFDGTGDAVRLPYRAGLPLGTRDFTESLWFRYTATTGEQPFLWMGGIGSSQPQVWLRGEPASDRVQALITARDGAGAPRTVSVRTGTAYNDGRWHHAVLRRGGGRLSLSVDGTESSAPDVPGSVSRNSPFGVHVGQRMDGRASLTGALDEVRVWDRVLTDEELADPDVLGSPEDTVLWLPLDRVRG
;
A
#
# COMPACT_ATOMS: atom_id res chain seq x y z
N MET A 1 -28.52 -53.90 43.36
CA MET A 1 -28.71 -53.98 44.84
C MET A 1 -28.67 -52.56 45.40
N PRO A 2 -29.47 -52.28 46.45
CA PRO A 2 -30.68 -51.44 46.38
C PRO A 2 -30.47 -50.07 47.06
N SER A 3 -31.32 -49.04 46.97
CA SER A 3 -32.75 -48.88 47.33
C SER A 3 -33.09 -47.41 47.02
N GLY A 4 -34.21 -46.97 46.43
CA GLY A 4 -35.63 -47.24 46.72
C GLY A 4 -36.09 -46.39 47.92
N LEU A 5 -37.22 -45.67 47.98
CA LEU A 5 -38.35 -45.39 47.08
C LEU A 5 -39.35 -44.52 47.89
N ARG A 6 -40.26 -43.81 47.19
CA ARG A 6 -41.62 -43.33 47.58
C ARG A 6 -41.72 -41.96 48.27
N ALA A 7 -42.37 -40.93 47.70
CA ALA A 7 -43.72 -40.79 47.09
C ALA A 7 -44.87 -40.70 48.10
N ARG A 8 -45.73 -39.68 47.93
CA ARG A 8 -47.20 -39.83 47.99
C ARG A 8 -47.94 -38.64 47.35
N LEU A 9 -48.89 -39.00 46.49
CA LEU A 9 -49.97 -38.19 45.91
C LEU A 9 -51.08 -37.89 46.94
N ARG A 10 -51.90 -36.84 46.72
CA ARG A 10 -53.31 -36.99 46.24
C ARG A 10 -54.04 -35.65 46.03
N SER A 11 -54.92 -35.73 45.05
CA SER A 11 -55.87 -34.83 44.38
C SER A 11 -57.02 -34.25 45.21
N VAL A 12 -57.58 -33.10 44.79
CA VAL A 12 -59.04 -32.77 44.83
C VAL A 12 -59.43 -31.81 43.67
N LEU A 13 -60.62 -32.04 43.11
CA LEU A 13 -61.31 -31.36 42.01
C LEU A 13 -62.19 -30.16 42.48
N ALA A 14 -62.33 -29.19 41.56
CA ALA A 14 -63.50 -28.37 41.20
C ALA A 14 -64.20 -27.45 42.23
N THR A 15 -64.30 -26.15 41.90
CA THR A 15 -65.61 -25.47 41.75
C THR A 15 -65.48 -24.16 40.95
N ALA A 16 -66.41 -23.96 40.01
CA ALA A 16 -66.61 -22.72 39.28
C ALA A 16 -67.47 -21.75 40.12
N ALA A 17 -67.16 -20.46 40.06
CA ALA A 17 -68.09 -19.40 40.43
C ALA A 17 -67.92 -18.23 39.45
N VAL A 18 -68.98 -18.01 38.68
CA VAL A 18 -69.19 -16.87 37.80
C VAL A 18 -69.65 -15.70 38.65
N THR A 19 -68.93 -14.57 38.59
CA THR A 19 -69.48 -13.26 38.97
C THR A 19 -69.06 -12.23 37.93
N ALA A 20 -70.03 -11.79 37.14
CA ALA A 20 -69.96 -10.62 36.30
C ALA A 20 -70.15 -9.36 37.17
N ALA A 21 -69.21 -8.42 37.07
CA ALA A 21 -69.44 -7.01 37.41
C ALA A 21 -68.47 -6.17 36.57
N GLY A 22 -69.05 -5.37 35.68
CA GLY A 22 -68.33 -4.63 34.65
C GLY A 22 -67.49 -3.48 35.18
N LEU A 23 -66.42 -3.18 34.43
CA LEU A 23 -65.74 -1.90 34.42
C LEU A 23 -65.38 -1.57 32.97
N LEU A 24 -65.93 -0.48 32.48
CA LEU A 24 -65.64 0.15 31.19
C LEU A 24 -64.15 0.49 31.12
N ALA A 25 -63.43 -0.09 30.15
CA ALA A 25 -62.12 0.38 29.73
C ALA A 25 -62.22 0.96 28.30
N PRO A 26 -61.62 2.13 28.02
CA PRO A 26 -61.74 2.78 26.72
C PRO A 26 -60.97 2.00 25.65
N PHE A 27 -61.53 1.98 24.44
CA PHE A 27 -60.80 1.57 23.24
C PHE A 27 -59.55 2.46 23.08
N VAL A 28 -58.37 1.90 23.36
CA VAL A 28 -57.09 2.47 22.93
C VAL A 28 -56.85 1.95 21.51
N PRO A 29 -56.64 2.82 20.50
CA PRO A 29 -56.35 2.36 19.15
C PRO A 29 -55.00 1.62 19.16
N ALA A 30 -54.93 0.50 18.45
CA ALA A 30 -53.69 -0.22 18.23
C ALA A 30 -52.66 0.74 17.61
N GLY A 31 -51.64 1.09 18.38
CA GLY A 31 -50.48 1.82 17.87
C GLY A 31 -49.80 0.99 16.77
N PRO A 32 -49.16 1.64 15.78
CA PRO A 32 -48.46 0.92 14.73
C PRO A 32 -47.40 0.03 15.37
N ALA A 33 -47.37 -1.23 14.93
CA ALA A 33 -46.31 -2.16 15.26
C ALA A 33 -44.98 -1.44 15.04
N HIS A 34 -44.27 -1.15 16.13
CA HIS A 34 -42.95 -0.55 16.05
C HIS A 34 -42.09 -1.55 15.28
N ALA A 35 -41.74 -1.18 14.05
CA ALA A 35 -40.68 -1.86 13.32
C ALA A 35 -39.49 -1.94 14.27
N GLN A 36 -39.04 -3.16 14.55
CA GLN A 36 -37.77 -3.36 15.24
C GLN A 36 -36.72 -2.50 14.52
N PRO A 37 -35.86 -1.76 15.25
CA PRO A 37 -34.75 -1.09 14.60
C PRO A 37 -34.00 -2.16 13.83
N VAL A 38 -33.89 -2.02 12.50
CA VAL A 38 -32.96 -2.82 11.71
C VAL A 38 -31.62 -2.69 12.44
N ALA A 39 -31.12 -3.80 12.99
CA ALA A 39 -29.82 -3.81 13.64
C ALA A 39 -28.85 -3.19 12.64
N ARG A 40 -28.28 -2.03 12.97
CA ARG A 40 -27.22 -1.44 12.15
C ARG A 40 -26.16 -2.51 12.04
N THR A 41 -26.02 -3.10 10.86
CA THR A 41 -24.89 -3.97 10.52
C THR A 41 -23.64 -3.21 10.93
N ALA A 42 -22.75 -3.86 11.69
CA ALA A 42 -21.48 -3.24 12.02
C ALA A 42 -20.84 -2.77 10.72
N GLN A 43 -20.51 -1.49 10.63
CA GLN A 43 -19.92 -0.88 9.43
C GLN A 43 -18.57 -1.50 9.08
N PHE A 44 -17.91 -2.10 10.08
CA PHE A 44 -16.69 -2.88 9.98
C PHE A 44 -16.67 -4.00 11.02
N ASP A 45 -16.32 -5.21 10.61
CA ASP A 45 -15.97 -6.33 11.49
C ASP A 45 -14.75 -7.08 10.93
N GLN A 46 -13.97 -7.73 11.80
CA GLN A 46 -12.82 -8.51 11.37
C GLN A 46 -12.59 -9.73 12.26
N GLN A 47 -11.93 -10.74 11.69
CA GLN A 47 -11.52 -11.95 12.39
C GLN A 47 -10.17 -12.48 11.86
N VAL A 48 -9.41 -13.15 12.72
CA VAL A 48 -8.22 -13.90 12.31
C VAL A 48 -8.65 -15.19 11.63
N LEU A 49 -8.26 -15.37 10.37
CA LEU A 49 -8.69 -16.50 9.54
C LEU A 49 -7.63 -17.59 9.45
N PHE A 50 -6.36 -17.25 9.22
CA PHE A 50 -5.26 -18.22 9.21
C PHE A 50 -4.23 -17.85 10.27
N LYS A 51 -3.90 -18.82 11.12
CA LYS A 51 -2.89 -18.65 12.17
C LYS A 51 -2.32 -20.00 12.60
N ALA A 52 -0.99 -20.08 12.70
CA ALA A 52 -0.27 -21.31 13.00
C ALA A 52 -0.72 -21.98 14.32
N ASP A 53 -1.09 -21.19 15.33
CA ASP A 53 -1.57 -21.71 16.62
C ASP A 53 -3.00 -22.29 16.58
N ARG A 54 -3.76 -22.01 15.51
CA ARG A 54 -5.13 -22.50 15.29
C ARG A 54 -5.22 -23.61 14.24
N ASP A 55 -4.27 -23.64 13.32
CA ASP A 55 -4.21 -24.55 12.18
C ASP A 55 -2.87 -25.33 12.25
N PRO A 56 -2.81 -26.45 12.99
CA PRO A 56 -1.57 -27.17 13.24
C PRO A 56 -1.00 -27.77 11.94
N GLY A 57 0.33 -27.90 11.89
CA GLY A 57 1.06 -28.40 10.71
C GLY A 57 1.78 -27.32 9.91
N TYR A 58 1.52 -26.05 10.21
CA TYR A 58 2.17 -24.91 9.54
C TYR A 58 2.87 -23.99 10.53
N ALA A 59 4.04 -23.49 10.15
CA ALA A 59 4.76 -22.47 10.89
C ALA A 59 4.13 -21.08 10.70
N CYS A 60 3.58 -20.80 9.53
CA CYS A 60 2.78 -19.59 9.26
C CYS A 60 2.01 -19.69 7.95
N PHE A 61 1.16 -18.68 7.71
CA PHE A 61 0.35 -18.54 6.51
C PHE A 61 0.65 -17.22 5.82
N ARG A 62 0.78 -17.23 4.51
CA ARG A 62 1.15 -16.05 3.70
C ARG A 62 0.40 -15.98 2.38
N ILE A 63 0.58 -14.87 1.67
CA ILE A 63 0.11 -14.69 0.29
C ILE A 63 -1.42 -14.95 0.14
N PRO A 64 -2.25 -14.18 0.86
CA PRO A 64 -3.70 -14.30 0.78
C PRO A 64 -4.24 -13.99 -0.61
N ALA A 65 -5.22 -14.78 -1.05
CA ALA A 65 -6.08 -14.46 -2.18
C ALA A 65 -7.54 -14.81 -1.84
N VAL A 66 -8.51 -14.02 -2.28
CA VAL A 66 -9.92 -14.28 -1.99
C VAL A 66 -10.81 -14.05 -3.20
N VAL A 67 -11.74 -14.97 -3.43
CA VAL A 67 -12.78 -14.83 -4.47
C VAL A 67 -14.15 -15.20 -3.94
N ARG A 68 -15.18 -14.65 -4.60
CA ARG A 68 -16.59 -15.04 -4.40
C ARG A 68 -17.05 -15.86 -5.61
N THR A 69 -17.51 -17.08 -5.37
CA THR A 69 -18.05 -17.95 -6.41
C THR A 69 -19.42 -17.47 -6.91
N THR A 70 -19.93 -18.07 -7.98
CA THR A 70 -21.28 -17.78 -8.49
C THR A 70 -22.39 -18.19 -7.51
N ALA A 71 -22.13 -19.16 -6.62
CA ALA A 71 -23.04 -19.55 -5.54
C ALA A 71 -23.02 -18.57 -4.34
N GLY A 72 -22.11 -17.59 -4.35
CA GLY A 72 -21.94 -16.62 -3.27
C GLY A 72 -21.01 -17.08 -2.14
N THR A 73 -20.39 -18.24 -2.29
CA THR A 73 -19.39 -18.75 -1.36
C THR A 73 -18.10 -17.96 -1.48
N LEU A 74 -17.48 -17.62 -0.35
CA LEU A 74 -16.13 -17.05 -0.32
C LEU A 74 -15.10 -18.18 -0.19
N LEU A 75 -14.06 -18.11 -1.02
CA LEU A 75 -12.88 -18.98 -0.96
C LEU A 75 -11.69 -18.10 -0.63
N ALA A 76 -11.10 -18.31 0.56
CA ALA A 76 -9.89 -17.65 0.99
C ALA A 76 -8.72 -18.63 0.88
N PHE A 77 -7.76 -18.32 0.01
CA PHE A 77 -6.55 -19.09 -0.20
C PHE A 77 -5.38 -18.46 0.55
N ALA A 78 -4.41 -19.30 0.90
CA ALA A 78 -3.12 -18.87 1.41
C ALA A 78 -2.05 -19.92 1.05
N GLU A 79 -0.79 -19.51 1.11
CA GLU A 79 0.33 -20.42 1.29
C GLU A 79 0.34 -20.89 2.75
N GLY A 80 0.22 -22.20 2.98
CA GLY A 80 0.54 -22.84 4.26
C GLY A 80 2.01 -23.22 4.27
N ARG A 81 2.84 -22.51 5.02
CA ARG A 81 4.30 -22.76 5.05
C ARG A 81 4.65 -23.68 6.22
N VAL A 82 5.12 -24.89 5.92
CA VAL A 82 5.23 -25.99 6.91
C VAL A 82 6.36 -25.73 7.91
N LEU A 83 7.55 -25.37 7.42
CA LEU A 83 8.77 -25.33 8.24
C LEU A 83 9.08 -23.95 8.83
N ASN A 84 8.86 -22.89 8.04
CA ASN A 84 9.23 -21.51 8.38
C ASN A 84 8.48 -20.53 7.47
N CYS A 85 8.69 -19.22 7.68
CA CYS A 85 8.06 -18.16 6.88
C CYS A 85 8.89 -17.64 5.71
N GLY A 86 9.89 -18.40 5.26
CA GLY A 86 10.76 -18.13 4.11
C GLY A 86 10.11 -18.52 2.78
N ASP A 87 10.67 -18.06 1.67
CA ASP A 87 10.00 -18.06 0.35
C ASP A 87 10.19 -19.35 -0.46
N ALA A 88 11.17 -20.17 -0.12
CA ALA A 88 11.27 -21.54 -0.62
C ALA A 88 11.47 -22.49 0.56
N ALA A 89 10.54 -23.43 0.70
CA ALA A 89 10.49 -24.53 1.67
C ALA A 89 9.38 -25.48 1.24
N ASP A 90 8.96 -26.39 2.12
CA ASP A 90 7.70 -27.11 1.99
C ASP A 90 6.53 -26.14 2.18
N ILE A 91 5.85 -25.80 1.08
CA ILE A 91 4.75 -24.82 1.04
C ILE A 91 3.57 -25.42 0.29
N ASP A 92 2.44 -25.49 0.98
CA ASP A 92 1.16 -25.94 0.45
C ASP A 92 0.30 -24.76 -0.01
N ILE A 93 -0.62 -25.00 -0.94
CA ILE A 93 -1.78 -24.12 -1.15
C ILE A 93 -2.95 -24.65 -0.33
N VAL A 94 -3.48 -23.79 0.54
CA VAL A 94 -4.60 -24.10 1.42
C VAL A 94 -5.78 -23.17 1.17
N VAL A 95 -6.99 -23.63 1.50
CA VAL A 95 -8.22 -22.86 1.38
C VAL A 95 -9.11 -22.99 2.62
N LYS A 96 -9.78 -21.90 3.00
CA LYS A 96 -10.95 -21.91 3.88
C LYS A 96 -12.16 -21.39 3.11
N ARG A 97 -13.34 -21.92 3.43
CA ARG A 97 -14.59 -21.65 2.71
C ARG A 97 -15.65 -21.06 3.63
N SER A 98 -16.37 -20.04 3.18
CA SER A 98 -17.50 -19.44 3.90
C SER A 98 -18.74 -19.35 3.01
N THR A 99 -19.87 -19.83 3.50
CA THR A 99 -21.16 -19.82 2.78
C THR A 99 -22.14 -18.79 3.34
N ASP A 100 -21.70 -17.96 4.29
CA ASP A 100 -22.51 -16.97 5.00
C ASP A 100 -21.92 -15.56 4.88
N GLY A 101 -21.22 -15.28 3.78
CA GLY A 101 -20.64 -13.96 3.53
C GLY A 101 -19.45 -13.61 4.41
N GLY A 102 -18.71 -14.63 4.88
CA GLY A 102 -17.48 -14.46 5.65
C GLY A 102 -17.70 -14.28 7.15
N HIS A 103 -18.89 -14.58 7.65
CA HIS A 103 -19.18 -14.56 9.09
C HIS A 103 -18.55 -15.77 9.78
N THR A 104 -18.74 -16.96 9.22
CA THR A 104 -18.10 -18.20 9.67
C THR A 104 -17.34 -18.87 8.54
N TRP A 105 -16.29 -19.60 8.92
CA TRP A 105 -15.41 -20.28 7.98
C TRP A 105 -15.30 -21.76 8.34
N GLY A 106 -15.33 -22.60 7.31
CA GLY A 106 -15.09 -24.03 7.44
C GLY A 106 -13.64 -24.35 7.82
N PRO A 107 -13.34 -25.63 8.10
CA PRO A 107 -11.99 -26.06 8.42
C PRO A 107 -11.01 -25.79 7.26
N LEU A 108 -9.72 -25.70 7.60
CA LEU A 108 -8.64 -25.64 6.62
C LEU A 108 -8.69 -26.86 5.69
N GLN A 109 -8.54 -26.64 4.39
CA GLN A 109 -8.43 -27.68 3.38
C GLN A 109 -7.14 -27.48 2.59
N VAL A 110 -6.36 -28.53 2.39
CA VAL A 110 -5.22 -28.51 1.48
C VAL A 110 -5.74 -28.67 0.05
N VAL A 111 -5.44 -27.71 -0.81
CA VAL A 111 -5.73 -27.75 -2.25
C VAL A 111 -4.60 -28.46 -2.98
N ASN A 112 -3.37 -28.11 -2.60
CA ASN A 112 -2.16 -28.60 -3.24
C ASN A 112 -1.05 -28.77 -2.21
N GLU A 113 -0.55 -29.99 -2.07
CA GLU A 113 0.53 -30.32 -1.13
C GLU A 113 1.89 -30.08 -1.81
N GLY A 114 2.78 -29.32 -1.17
CA GLY A 114 4.13 -29.05 -1.64
C GLY A 114 5.04 -30.27 -1.54
N ALA A 115 4.81 -31.14 -0.56
CA ALA A 115 5.54 -32.39 -0.34
C ALA A 115 7.08 -32.22 -0.28
N GLY A 116 7.53 -31.13 0.34
CA GLY A 116 8.94 -30.73 0.42
C GLY A 116 9.35 -29.64 -0.57
N ASP A 117 8.55 -29.44 -1.62
CA ASP A 117 8.71 -28.36 -2.60
C ASP A 117 7.79 -27.17 -2.30
N THR A 118 7.96 -26.09 -3.05
CA THR A 118 7.19 -24.86 -2.88
C THR A 118 6.09 -24.79 -3.93
N HIS A 119 4.84 -24.92 -3.50
CA HIS A 119 3.67 -24.55 -4.29
C HIS A 119 3.11 -23.22 -3.76
N GLY A 120 3.21 -22.16 -4.55
CA GLY A 120 2.99 -20.80 -4.07
C GLY A 120 2.29 -19.88 -5.06
N ASN A 121 2.08 -18.64 -4.62
CA ASN A 121 1.51 -17.55 -5.40
C ASN A 121 0.09 -17.83 -5.98
N PRO A 122 -0.90 -18.19 -5.13
CA PRO A 122 -2.25 -18.47 -5.62
C PRO A 122 -2.87 -17.24 -6.31
N ALA A 123 -3.40 -17.46 -7.51
CA ALA A 123 -4.11 -16.48 -8.31
C ALA A 123 -5.46 -17.06 -8.79
N PRO A 124 -6.49 -17.07 -7.92
CA PRO A 124 -7.80 -17.61 -8.26
C PRO A 124 -8.58 -16.71 -9.22
N ILE A 125 -9.41 -17.31 -10.07
CA ILE A 125 -10.28 -16.62 -11.03
C ILE A 125 -11.63 -17.34 -11.06
N VAL A 126 -12.72 -16.61 -10.92
CA VAL A 126 -14.08 -17.17 -11.06
C VAL A 126 -14.58 -16.90 -12.45
N ASP A 127 -14.81 -17.97 -13.22
CA ASP A 127 -15.56 -17.88 -14.47
C ASP A 127 -17.05 -17.85 -14.15
N ARG A 128 -17.65 -16.65 -14.25
CA ARG A 128 -19.06 -16.45 -13.91
C ARG A 128 -20.01 -17.06 -14.94
N SER A 129 -19.51 -17.42 -16.12
CA SER A 129 -20.33 -18.03 -17.18
C SER A 129 -20.55 -19.52 -16.93
N THR A 130 -19.55 -20.20 -16.38
CA THR A 130 -19.58 -21.65 -16.14
C THR A 130 -19.76 -22.01 -14.66
N GLY A 131 -19.40 -21.10 -13.76
CA GLY A 131 -19.34 -21.35 -12.31
C GLY A 131 -18.02 -21.96 -11.84
N ARG A 132 -17.11 -22.30 -12.77
CA ARG A 132 -15.80 -22.86 -12.46
C ARG A 132 -14.91 -21.84 -11.75
N VAL A 133 -14.18 -22.32 -10.74
CA VAL A 133 -13.09 -21.57 -10.11
C VAL A 133 -11.77 -22.12 -10.64
N TRP A 134 -11.00 -21.29 -11.33
CA TRP A 134 -9.62 -21.57 -11.71
C TRP A 134 -8.67 -21.11 -10.62
N LEU A 135 -7.57 -21.84 -10.41
CA LEU A 135 -6.51 -21.49 -9.48
C LEU A 135 -5.17 -21.65 -10.19
N ALA A 136 -4.58 -20.52 -10.58
CA ALA A 136 -3.20 -20.50 -11.07
C ALA A 136 -2.24 -20.41 -9.87
N GLU A 137 -1.10 -21.07 -9.99
CA GLU A 137 -0.08 -21.19 -8.94
C GLU A 137 1.29 -21.47 -9.58
N THR A 138 2.35 -21.52 -8.77
CA THR A 138 3.71 -21.72 -9.25
C THR A 138 4.48 -22.70 -8.39
N TYR A 139 5.31 -23.53 -9.02
CA TYR A 139 6.09 -24.57 -8.35
C TYR A 139 7.58 -24.30 -8.48
N ASN A 140 8.35 -24.51 -7.41
CA ASN A 140 9.81 -24.59 -7.46
C ASN A 140 10.33 -25.54 -6.40
N THR A 141 11.58 -25.98 -6.56
CA THR A 141 12.25 -26.81 -5.54
C THR A 141 12.28 -26.10 -4.19
N GLY A 142 11.87 -26.80 -3.14
CA GLY A 142 11.88 -26.28 -1.77
C GLY A 142 13.29 -26.18 -1.20
N ARG A 143 13.47 -25.32 -0.19
CA ARG A 143 14.73 -25.17 0.54
C ARG A 143 14.49 -25.17 2.04
N THR A 144 15.23 -25.99 2.78
CA THR A 144 15.07 -26.05 4.24
C THR A 144 15.74 -24.89 4.98
N ASP A 145 16.59 -24.11 4.30
CA ASP A 145 17.25 -22.92 4.85
C ASP A 145 16.37 -21.65 4.81
N GLY A 146 15.17 -21.73 4.22
CA GLY A 146 14.21 -20.63 4.12
C GLY A 146 14.63 -19.49 3.18
N ALA A 147 15.74 -19.65 2.43
CA ALA A 147 16.14 -18.69 1.41
C ALA A 147 15.19 -18.76 0.20
N SER A 148 15.20 -17.72 -0.63
CA SER A 148 14.54 -17.79 -1.95
C SER A 148 15.19 -18.88 -2.82
N CYS A 149 14.49 -19.29 -3.88
CA CYS A 149 15.05 -20.23 -4.85
C CYS A 149 16.40 -19.75 -5.41
N SER A 150 17.28 -20.70 -5.74
CA SER A 150 18.55 -20.40 -6.40
C SER A 150 18.32 -19.71 -7.74
N VAL A 151 19.18 -18.79 -8.14
CA VAL A 151 19.13 -18.14 -9.46
C VAL A 151 20.05 -18.89 -10.43
N PRO A 152 19.60 -19.23 -11.65
CA PRO A 152 18.24 -19.05 -12.17
C PRO A 152 17.24 -19.95 -11.44
N CYS A 153 16.08 -19.39 -11.13
CA CYS A 153 15.02 -20.08 -10.41
C CYS A 153 14.18 -20.90 -11.38
N ASP A 154 14.16 -22.23 -11.21
CA ASP A 154 13.30 -23.12 -11.99
C ASP A 154 11.89 -23.10 -11.39
N ARG A 155 11.13 -22.04 -11.71
CA ARG A 155 9.78 -21.84 -11.19
C ARG A 155 8.76 -21.90 -12.32
N THR A 156 7.81 -22.82 -12.23
CA THR A 156 6.91 -23.19 -13.35
C THR A 156 5.44 -22.97 -13.01
N PRO A 157 4.62 -22.46 -13.95
CA PRO A 157 3.21 -22.18 -13.71
C PRO A 157 2.33 -23.43 -13.82
N HIS A 158 1.37 -23.55 -12.91
CA HIS A 158 0.42 -24.65 -12.83
C HIS A 158 -1.01 -24.13 -12.66
N LEU A 159 -1.99 -24.97 -12.99
CA LEU A 159 -3.40 -24.64 -12.93
C LEU A 159 -4.24 -25.79 -12.39
N GLN A 160 -5.13 -25.48 -11.44
CA GLN A 160 -6.19 -26.36 -10.96
C GLN A 160 -7.56 -25.71 -11.15
N TYR A 161 -8.62 -26.49 -11.03
CA TYR A 161 -9.97 -25.95 -10.98
C TYR A 161 -10.88 -26.68 -10.01
N SER A 162 -11.94 -25.99 -9.62
CA SER A 162 -13.08 -26.56 -8.90
C SER A 162 -14.38 -26.28 -9.66
N ASP A 163 -15.17 -27.33 -9.88
CA ASP A 163 -16.51 -27.28 -10.50
C ASP A 163 -17.64 -27.43 -9.47
N ASP A 164 -17.30 -27.55 -8.18
CA ASP A 164 -18.23 -27.90 -7.11
C ASP A 164 -18.21 -26.89 -5.96
N ASP A 165 -17.98 -25.62 -6.30
CA ASP A 165 -17.98 -24.47 -5.38
C ASP A 165 -16.84 -24.51 -4.36
N GLY A 166 -15.65 -24.94 -4.80
CA GLY A 166 -14.43 -25.01 -3.97
C GLY A 166 -14.46 -26.15 -2.94
N ARG A 167 -15.18 -27.24 -3.21
CA ARG A 167 -15.20 -28.42 -2.31
C ARG A 167 -14.12 -29.42 -2.69
N THR A 168 -13.89 -29.62 -3.98
CA THR A 168 -12.83 -30.47 -4.54
C THR A 168 -12.09 -29.74 -5.64
N TRP A 169 -10.86 -30.20 -5.91
CA TRP A 169 -9.96 -29.61 -6.89
C TRP A 169 -9.45 -30.67 -7.86
N SER A 170 -9.31 -30.28 -9.12
CA SER A 170 -8.73 -31.14 -10.16
C SER A 170 -7.27 -31.46 -9.84
N ARG A 171 -6.68 -32.44 -10.55
CA ARG A 171 -5.22 -32.55 -10.55
C ARG A 171 -4.60 -31.28 -11.19
N PRO A 172 -3.39 -30.87 -10.78
CA PRO A 172 -2.67 -29.79 -11.43
C PRO A 172 -2.38 -30.07 -12.90
N ARG A 173 -2.57 -29.05 -13.74
CA ARG A 173 -2.14 -29.00 -15.14
C ARG A 173 -0.93 -28.07 -15.24
N ASP A 174 0.17 -28.56 -15.78
CA ASP A 174 1.32 -27.74 -16.15
C ASP A 174 0.93 -26.76 -17.28
N LEU A 175 1.16 -25.47 -17.06
CA LEU A 175 0.90 -24.41 -18.03
C LEU A 175 2.18 -23.97 -18.78
N SER A 176 3.34 -24.52 -18.45
CA SER A 176 4.61 -24.15 -19.08
C SER A 176 4.58 -24.19 -20.61
N PRO A 177 3.95 -25.20 -21.27
CA PRO A 177 3.86 -25.24 -22.72
C PRO A 177 3.07 -24.06 -23.35
N GLU A 178 2.24 -23.36 -22.58
CA GLU A 178 1.37 -22.29 -23.05
C GLU A 178 1.89 -20.89 -22.67
N ILE A 179 2.53 -20.76 -21.50
CA ILE A 179 2.83 -19.44 -20.90
C ILE A 179 4.25 -19.32 -20.27
N LEU A 180 5.16 -20.24 -20.58
CA LEU A 180 6.57 -20.19 -20.17
C LEU A 180 7.51 -20.27 -21.40
N PRO A 181 7.70 -19.19 -22.17
CA PRO A 181 8.65 -19.15 -23.26
C PRO A 181 10.09 -19.33 -22.76
N GLY A 182 10.97 -19.84 -23.62
CA GLY A 182 12.31 -20.27 -23.21
C GLY A 182 13.26 -19.17 -22.73
N ASP A 183 12.95 -17.90 -22.99
CA ASP A 183 13.67 -16.74 -22.47
C ASP A 183 13.14 -16.25 -21.11
N TRP A 184 12.04 -16.82 -20.62
CA TRP A 184 11.54 -16.66 -19.25
C TRP A 184 12.04 -17.82 -18.39
N ASN A 185 13.35 -17.88 -18.21
CA ASN A 185 14.11 -19.02 -17.68
C ASN A 185 14.71 -18.76 -16.28
N SER A 186 14.07 -17.92 -15.48
CA SER A 186 14.39 -17.66 -14.07
C SER A 186 13.08 -17.49 -13.28
N TRP A 187 13.06 -16.63 -12.25
CA TRP A 187 11.89 -16.38 -11.41
C TRP A 187 10.60 -16.24 -12.22
N TYR A 188 9.54 -16.92 -11.81
CA TYR A 188 8.20 -16.80 -12.39
C TYR A 188 7.16 -16.77 -11.27
N ALA A 189 6.22 -15.81 -11.30
CA ALA A 189 5.15 -15.69 -10.32
C ALA A 189 3.81 -15.38 -10.98
N THR A 190 2.74 -16.03 -10.53
CA THR A 190 1.35 -15.68 -10.86
C THR A 190 0.75 -14.78 -9.78
N GLY A 191 -0.02 -13.76 -10.16
CA GLY A 191 -0.52 -12.75 -9.21
C GLY A 191 0.64 -12.28 -8.30
N PRO A 192 0.58 -12.50 -6.97
CA PRO A 192 -0.53 -13.11 -6.23
C PRO A 192 -1.62 -12.08 -5.97
N VAL A 193 -2.88 -12.54 -5.94
CA VAL A 193 -4.17 -11.83 -5.89
C VAL A 193 -5.14 -12.53 -6.85
N HIS A 194 -6.45 -12.34 -6.71
CA HIS A 194 -7.40 -12.78 -7.72
C HIS A 194 -7.15 -12.18 -9.12
N GLY A 195 -7.39 -12.97 -10.16
CA GLY A 195 -7.60 -12.46 -11.52
C GLY A 195 -9.07 -12.11 -11.75
N ILE A 196 -9.39 -11.61 -12.96
CA ILE A 196 -10.74 -11.16 -13.29
C ILE A 196 -11.29 -11.87 -14.52
N GLN A 197 -12.60 -11.88 -14.63
CA GLN A 197 -13.29 -12.07 -15.90
C GLN A 197 -13.78 -10.70 -16.39
N LEU A 198 -13.53 -10.39 -17.67
CA LEU A 198 -13.99 -9.13 -18.27
C LEU A 198 -15.51 -9.15 -18.47
N THR A 199 -16.14 -7.99 -18.33
CA THR A 199 -17.60 -7.81 -18.41
C THR A 199 -18.03 -6.85 -19.51
N HIS A 200 -17.11 -6.05 -20.08
CA HIS A 200 -17.44 -5.03 -21.06
C HIS A 200 -16.96 -5.35 -22.47
N GLY A 201 -17.73 -4.86 -23.44
CA GLY A 201 -17.33 -4.81 -24.85
C GLY A 201 -17.05 -6.18 -25.47
N ARG A 202 -16.21 -6.18 -26.52
CA ARG A 202 -15.93 -7.36 -27.36
C ARG A 202 -15.20 -8.50 -26.64
N TYR A 203 -14.68 -8.27 -25.43
CA TYR A 203 -13.91 -9.25 -24.67
C TYR A 203 -14.65 -9.73 -23.41
N ALA A 204 -15.92 -9.38 -23.25
CA ALA A 204 -16.74 -9.90 -22.17
C ALA A 204 -16.67 -11.44 -22.13
N GLY A 205 -16.41 -12.01 -20.95
CA GLY A 205 -16.22 -13.45 -20.74
C GLY A 205 -14.76 -13.89 -20.69
N ARG A 206 -13.82 -13.13 -21.26
CA ARG A 206 -12.37 -13.43 -21.20
C ARG A 206 -11.87 -13.45 -19.75
N LEU A 207 -11.09 -14.47 -19.41
CA LEU A 207 -10.38 -14.59 -18.14
C LEU A 207 -9.00 -13.94 -18.25
N VAL A 208 -8.56 -13.24 -17.19
CA VAL A 208 -7.28 -12.52 -17.15
C VAL A 208 -6.65 -12.64 -15.77
N PHE A 209 -5.37 -12.97 -15.70
CA PHE A 209 -4.54 -12.80 -14.50
C PHE A 209 -3.16 -12.25 -14.85
N GLY A 210 -2.43 -11.76 -13.85
CA GLY A 210 -1.09 -11.20 -14.04
C GLY A 210 0.02 -12.19 -13.72
N VAL A 211 1.16 -12.05 -14.39
CA VAL A 211 2.40 -12.76 -14.09
C VAL A 211 3.59 -11.79 -14.09
N ASN A 212 4.65 -12.14 -13.38
CA ASN A 212 5.96 -11.49 -13.53
C ASN A 212 7.07 -12.52 -13.59
N THR A 213 8.10 -12.23 -14.37
CA THR A 213 9.18 -13.17 -14.67
C THR A 213 10.50 -12.50 -15.02
N GLU A 214 11.57 -13.27 -15.17
CA GLU A 214 12.93 -12.83 -15.41
C GLU A 214 13.61 -13.63 -16.55
N THR A 215 14.52 -12.98 -17.27
CA THR A 215 15.47 -13.65 -18.18
C THR A 215 16.83 -13.80 -17.53
N TRP A 216 17.41 -14.99 -17.63
CA TRP A 216 18.80 -15.31 -17.29
C TRP A 216 19.63 -15.53 -18.57
N ASP A 217 20.74 -14.79 -18.70
CA ASP A 217 21.61 -14.83 -19.90
C ASP A 217 22.72 -15.88 -19.86
N GLY A 218 22.76 -16.72 -18.82
CA GLY A 218 23.84 -17.66 -18.54
C GLY A 218 24.77 -17.21 -17.41
N SER A 219 24.77 -15.92 -17.06
CA SER A 219 25.66 -15.34 -16.05
C SER A 219 24.96 -14.46 -15.01
N ARG A 220 23.87 -13.79 -15.41
CA ARG A 220 23.08 -12.90 -14.55
C ARG A 220 21.64 -12.83 -15.04
N VAL A 221 20.76 -12.29 -14.20
CA VAL A 221 19.46 -11.81 -14.65
C VAL A 221 19.69 -10.60 -15.57
N SER A 222 19.09 -10.64 -16.75
CA SER A 222 19.30 -9.65 -17.82
C SER A 222 18.03 -8.87 -18.18
N ALA A 223 16.84 -9.35 -17.79
CA ALA A 223 15.59 -8.62 -17.96
C ALA A 223 14.55 -9.00 -16.90
N ASN A 224 13.67 -8.05 -16.59
CA ASN A 224 12.46 -8.24 -15.80
C ASN A 224 11.23 -8.08 -16.71
N HIS A 225 10.19 -8.89 -16.48
CA HIS A 225 8.96 -8.90 -17.26
C HIS A 225 7.74 -8.83 -16.37
N ALA A 226 6.74 -8.09 -16.84
CA ALA A 226 5.38 -8.12 -16.32
C ALA A 226 4.45 -8.45 -17.47
N ALA A 227 3.54 -9.40 -17.29
CA ALA A 227 2.62 -9.79 -18.34
C ALA A 227 1.21 -10.10 -17.84
N LEU A 228 0.25 -10.04 -18.75
CA LEU A 228 -1.10 -10.57 -18.56
C LEU A 228 -1.22 -11.91 -19.26
N ILE A 229 -1.88 -12.86 -18.62
CA ILE A 229 -2.24 -14.16 -19.18
C ILE A 229 -3.75 -14.16 -19.38
N VAL A 230 -4.19 -14.58 -20.58
CA VAL A 230 -5.60 -14.49 -20.97
C VAL A 230 -6.13 -15.81 -21.53
N SER A 231 -7.42 -16.05 -21.30
CA SER A 231 -8.16 -17.17 -21.91
C SER A 231 -9.51 -16.68 -22.44
N ASP A 232 -9.82 -17.10 -23.67
CA ASP A 232 -11.04 -16.75 -24.41
C ASP A 232 -12.05 -17.91 -24.47
N ASP A 233 -11.68 -19.09 -23.95
CA ASP A 233 -12.42 -20.35 -24.06
C ASP A 233 -12.69 -20.98 -22.68
N HIS A 234 -13.00 -20.14 -21.70
CA HIS A 234 -13.35 -20.55 -20.34
C HIS A 234 -12.23 -21.31 -19.61
N GLY A 235 -10.95 -21.01 -19.93
CA GLY A 235 -9.76 -21.62 -19.32
C GLY A 235 -9.26 -22.89 -19.99
N GLY A 236 -9.84 -23.26 -21.15
CA GLY A 236 -9.38 -24.37 -21.97
C GLY A 236 -7.94 -24.19 -22.41
N HIS A 237 -7.65 -23.03 -23.00
CA HIS A 237 -6.32 -22.59 -23.44
C HIS A 237 -6.00 -21.19 -22.92
N TRP A 238 -4.73 -20.99 -22.61
CA TRP A 238 -4.15 -19.75 -22.12
C TRP A 238 -3.07 -19.26 -23.08
N ARG A 239 -2.87 -17.95 -23.09
CA ARG A 239 -1.78 -17.34 -23.85
C ARG A 239 -1.27 -16.11 -23.13
N ILE A 240 0.00 -15.81 -23.38
CA ILE A 240 0.59 -14.53 -23.00
C ILE A 240 -0.09 -13.42 -23.82
N GLY A 241 -0.53 -12.39 -23.12
CA GLY A 241 -1.13 -11.18 -23.66
C GLY A 241 -0.17 -10.00 -23.58
N ALA A 242 -0.63 -8.92 -22.97
CA ALA A 242 0.17 -7.71 -22.78
C ALA A 242 1.43 -8.01 -21.98
N THR A 243 2.59 -7.59 -22.48
CA THR A 243 3.90 -7.78 -21.83
C THR A 243 4.65 -6.45 -21.81
N ASP A 244 5.28 -6.15 -20.67
CA ASP A 244 6.24 -5.07 -20.50
C ASP A 244 7.57 -5.65 -20.04
N THR A 245 8.67 -5.22 -20.67
CA THR A 245 10.01 -5.79 -20.47
C THR A 245 11.00 -4.69 -20.17
N TRP A 246 11.73 -4.85 -19.07
CA TRP A 246 12.75 -3.92 -18.61
C TRP A 246 14.13 -4.60 -18.56
N PRO A 247 15.08 -4.22 -19.43
CA PRO A 247 16.42 -4.78 -19.41
C PRO A 247 17.20 -4.34 -18.17
N ILE A 248 18.07 -5.21 -17.68
CA ILE A 248 19.01 -4.97 -16.59
C ILE A 248 20.39 -4.65 -17.20
N ALA A 249 20.89 -3.45 -16.91
CA ALA A 249 22.19 -2.99 -17.33
C ALA A 249 23.33 -3.82 -16.70
N SER A 250 24.54 -3.71 -17.26
CA SER A 250 25.71 -4.46 -16.78
C SER A 250 26.11 -4.12 -15.34
N ASP A 251 25.77 -2.92 -14.86
CA ASP A 251 25.98 -2.49 -13.47
C ASP A 251 24.88 -2.98 -12.51
N GLY A 252 23.92 -3.78 -13.01
CA GLY A 252 22.80 -4.33 -12.24
C GLY A 252 21.59 -3.39 -12.12
N THR A 253 21.64 -2.17 -12.67
CA THR A 253 20.51 -1.24 -12.61
C THR A 253 19.46 -1.52 -13.69
N PHE A 254 18.20 -1.22 -13.37
CA PHE A 254 17.06 -1.32 -14.28
C PHE A 254 16.02 -0.27 -13.90
N ARG A 255 15.19 0.16 -14.86
CA ARG A 255 14.23 1.24 -14.60
C ARG A 255 13.07 0.84 -13.70
N GLN A 256 12.45 -0.30 -14.00
CA GLN A 256 11.30 -0.81 -13.27
C GLN A 256 11.33 -2.34 -13.25
N LYS A 257 10.74 -2.93 -12.20
CA LYS A 257 10.41 -4.34 -12.08
C LYS A 257 8.97 -4.45 -11.57
N PRO A 258 7.97 -4.23 -12.46
CA PRO A 258 6.59 -4.44 -12.09
C PRO A 258 6.39 -5.93 -11.76
N SER A 259 5.95 -6.20 -10.54
CA SER A 259 5.76 -7.55 -10.02
C SER A 259 4.47 -7.63 -9.20
N GLU A 260 4.01 -8.82 -8.87
CA GLU A 260 2.89 -9.01 -7.94
C GLU A 260 1.63 -8.23 -8.37
N LEU A 261 1.19 -8.52 -9.60
CA LEU A 261 0.25 -7.70 -10.35
C LEU A 261 -1.19 -7.91 -9.86
N THR A 262 -1.89 -6.80 -9.62
CA THR A 262 -3.36 -6.75 -9.43
C THR A 262 -4.00 -5.99 -10.57
N LEU A 263 -5.25 -6.34 -10.90
CA LEU A 263 -5.93 -5.85 -12.09
C LEU A 263 -7.41 -5.60 -11.83
N VAL A 264 -7.96 -4.60 -12.52
CA VAL A 264 -9.38 -4.26 -12.47
C VAL A 264 -9.85 -3.79 -13.84
N GLU A 265 -11.03 -4.23 -14.26
CA GLU A 265 -11.70 -3.68 -15.44
C GLU A 265 -12.38 -2.36 -15.07
N ARG A 266 -12.04 -1.29 -15.79
CA ARG A 266 -12.65 0.04 -15.66
C ARG A 266 -14.00 0.10 -16.37
N ASP A 267 -14.75 1.16 -16.09
CA ASP A 267 -16.08 1.42 -16.68
C ASP A 267 -16.05 1.53 -18.20
N ASP A 268 -14.92 1.95 -18.77
CA ASP A 268 -14.71 2.04 -20.22
C ASP A 268 -14.28 0.70 -20.86
N GLY A 269 -14.23 -0.38 -20.08
CA GLY A 269 -13.79 -1.72 -20.51
C GLY A 269 -12.28 -1.87 -20.64
N SER A 270 -11.47 -0.84 -20.34
CA SER A 270 -10.02 -1.00 -20.27
C SER A 270 -9.59 -1.66 -18.96
N VAL A 271 -8.51 -2.44 -19.00
CA VAL A 271 -7.94 -3.10 -17.83
C VAL A 271 -6.85 -2.21 -17.27
N LEU A 272 -7.02 -1.74 -16.04
CA LEU A 272 -5.96 -1.14 -15.25
C LEU A 272 -5.17 -2.26 -14.56
N VAL A 273 -3.85 -2.21 -14.67
CA VAL A 273 -2.95 -3.13 -13.99
C VAL A 273 -2.03 -2.33 -13.08
N SER A 274 -1.87 -2.78 -11.84
CA SER A 274 -0.94 -2.20 -10.88
C SER A 274 -0.02 -3.27 -10.31
N GLY A 275 1.29 -3.00 -10.31
CA GLY A 275 2.30 -3.88 -9.74
C GLY A 275 3.03 -3.25 -8.56
N ARG A 276 3.60 -4.11 -7.71
CA ARG A 276 4.72 -3.77 -6.83
C ARG A 276 5.90 -3.38 -7.71
N GLU A 277 6.43 -2.19 -7.51
CA GLU A 277 7.72 -1.80 -8.09
C GLU A 277 8.84 -2.19 -7.13
N GLN A 278 9.79 -2.98 -7.61
CA GLN A 278 10.85 -3.58 -6.81
C GLN A 278 12.21 -3.07 -7.29
N ASP A 279 12.86 -2.20 -6.51
CA ASP A 279 14.26 -1.80 -6.69
C ASP A 279 14.62 -1.08 -8.01
N GLY A 280 13.64 -0.74 -8.86
CA GLY A 280 13.84 0.03 -10.08
C GLY A 280 14.37 1.44 -9.86
N THR A 281 15.03 2.03 -10.87
CA THR A 281 15.55 3.40 -10.80
C THR A 281 14.45 4.45 -10.76
N ASP A 282 13.30 4.16 -11.38
CA ASP A 282 12.16 5.06 -11.39
C ASP A 282 11.62 5.25 -9.96
N LEU A 283 10.93 6.36 -9.70
CA LEU A 283 10.42 6.70 -8.37
C LEU A 283 9.13 5.94 -8.04
N GLY A 284 8.97 5.61 -6.76
CA GLY A 284 7.80 4.96 -6.19
C GLY A 284 7.92 3.43 -6.07
N HIS A 285 7.14 2.87 -5.15
CA HIS A 285 7.06 1.41 -4.91
C HIS A 285 5.83 0.76 -5.55
N ARG A 286 5.06 1.53 -6.33
CA ARG A 286 3.91 1.05 -7.10
C ARG A 286 3.99 1.61 -8.51
N THR A 287 3.58 0.80 -9.47
CA THR A 287 3.60 1.16 -10.89
C THR A 287 2.31 0.70 -11.57
N GLN A 288 1.93 1.35 -12.67
CA GLN A 288 0.70 1.06 -13.39
C GLN A 288 0.83 1.09 -14.91
N ALA A 289 0.06 0.22 -15.57
CA ALA A 289 -0.16 0.21 -17.02
C ALA A 289 -1.65 0.00 -17.33
N VAL A 290 -2.03 0.24 -18.59
CA VAL A 290 -3.41 0.10 -19.05
C VAL A 290 -3.43 -0.75 -20.31
N SER A 291 -4.37 -1.69 -20.40
CA SER A 291 -4.69 -2.40 -21.63
C SER A 291 -6.09 -2.00 -22.11
N ARG A 292 -6.23 -1.63 -23.39
CA ARG A 292 -7.52 -1.26 -24.01
C ARG A 292 -8.07 -2.35 -24.94
N ASP A 293 -7.36 -3.46 -25.08
CA ASP A 293 -7.68 -4.55 -25.98
C ASP A 293 -7.90 -5.88 -25.23
N GLY A 294 -8.47 -5.78 -24.03
CA GLY A 294 -8.84 -6.94 -23.21
C GLY A 294 -7.62 -7.73 -22.72
N GLY A 295 -6.50 -7.06 -22.45
CA GLY A 295 -5.26 -7.69 -22.00
C GLY A 295 -4.34 -8.18 -23.12
N GLY A 296 -4.55 -7.77 -24.37
CA GLY A 296 -3.70 -8.16 -25.51
C GLY A 296 -2.38 -7.38 -25.59
N SER A 297 -2.41 -6.09 -25.24
CA SER A 297 -1.26 -5.19 -25.21
C SER A 297 -1.41 -4.11 -24.14
N PHE A 298 -0.30 -3.56 -23.66
CA PHE A 298 -0.30 -2.34 -22.85
C PHE A 298 -0.24 -1.13 -23.77
N THR A 299 -1.02 -0.09 -23.47
CA THR A 299 -1.04 1.15 -24.26
C THR A 299 0.26 1.96 -24.13
N ALA A 300 1.00 1.71 -23.05
CA ALA A 300 2.32 2.25 -22.74
C ALA A 300 3.00 1.34 -21.70
N PRO A 301 4.34 1.37 -21.57
CA PRO A 301 5.03 0.71 -20.47
C PRO A 301 4.48 1.12 -19.10
N PHE A 302 4.77 0.31 -18.09
CA PHE A 302 4.45 0.63 -16.71
C PHE A 302 5.05 1.98 -16.29
N ARG A 303 4.28 2.76 -15.53
CA ARG A 303 4.68 4.07 -15.00
C ARG A 303 4.62 4.04 -13.47
N GLY A 304 5.75 4.37 -12.84
CA GLY A 304 5.83 4.57 -11.39
C GLY A 304 4.88 5.65 -10.86
N LEU A 305 4.43 5.48 -9.63
CA LEU A 305 3.55 6.39 -8.88
C LEU A 305 4.31 6.95 -7.66
N PRO A 306 5.10 8.02 -7.82
CA PRO A 306 6.02 8.50 -6.78
C PRO A 306 5.31 8.99 -5.52
N ASP A 307 4.14 9.59 -5.69
CA ASP A 307 3.31 10.18 -4.63
C ASP A 307 2.30 9.21 -4.01
N LEU A 308 2.29 7.94 -4.46
CA LEU A 308 1.52 6.88 -3.83
C LEU A 308 2.37 6.14 -2.79
N TYR A 309 2.32 6.60 -1.54
CA TYR A 309 3.17 6.04 -0.48
C TYR A 309 2.76 4.61 -0.12
N ALA A 310 3.71 3.69 -0.28
CA ALA A 310 3.58 2.29 0.07
C ALA A 310 4.99 1.73 0.27
N PRO A 311 5.16 0.66 1.05
CA PRO A 311 6.41 -0.09 1.03
C PRO A 311 6.45 -0.97 -0.23
N GLN A 312 7.57 -1.62 -0.51
CA GLN A 312 7.66 -2.62 -1.58
C GLN A 312 6.85 -3.87 -1.21
N VAL A 313 5.59 -3.90 -1.61
CA VAL A 313 4.64 -4.97 -1.28
C VAL A 313 3.55 -5.10 -2.35
N GLN A 314 3.02 -6.31 -2.48
CA GLN A 314 1.78 -6.58 -3.20
C GLN A 314 0.61 -5.75 -2.62
N GLY A 315 -0.37 -5.49 -3.46
CA GLY A 315 -1.65 -4.90 -3.07
C GLY A 315 -2.75 -5.40 -4.01
N SER A 316 -4.01 -5.12 -3.66
CA SER A 316 -5.16 -5.54 -4.45
C SER A 316 -6.06 -4.37 -4.84
N MET A 317 -6.69 -4.48 -6.01
CA MET A 317 -7.68 -3.52 -6.49
C MET A 317 -9.07 -4.15 -6.63
N LEU A 318 -10.11 -3.37 -6.37
CA LEU A 318 -11.49 -3.77 -6.59
C LEU A 318 -12.31 -2.58 -7.09
N ARG A 319 -13.12 -2.78 -8.13
CA ARG A 319 -14.07 -1.77 -8.60
C ARG A 319 -15.38 -1.81 -7.81
N VAL A 320 -15.84 -0.63 -7.43
CA VAL A 320 -17.08 -0.41 -6.69
C VAL A 320 -17.83 0.78 -7.29
N GLY A 321 -18.82 0.50 -8.14
CA GLY A 321 -19.42 1.52 -8.99
C GLY A 321 -18.35 2.20 -9.84
N ASP A 322 -18.28 3.53 -9.77
CA ASP A 322 -17.30 4.36 -10.47
C ASP A 322 -16.00 4.56 -9.66
N ARG A 323 -15.92 3.99 -8.43
CA ARG A 323 -14.77 4.06 -7.54
C ARG A 323 -13.90 2.83 -7.73
N VAL A 324 -12.58 3.01 -7.78
CA VAL A 324 -11.62 1.91 -7.67
C VAL A 324 -10.97 1.97 -6.29
N LEU A 325 -10.98 0.86 -5.57
CA LEU A 325 -10.31 0.71 -4.28
C LEU A 325 -8.94 0.08 -4.50
N LEU A 326 -7.95 0.51 -3.72
CA LEU A 326 -6.64 -0.10 -3.57
C LEU A 326 -6.43 -0.44 -2.10
N ALA A 327 -6.25 -1.71 -1.77
CA ALA A 327 -5.78 -2.15 -0.46
C ALA A 327 -4.28 -2.45 -0.52
N CYS A 328 -3.50 -1.77 0.30
CA CYS A 328 -2.14 -2.14 0.65
C CYS A 328 -1.64 -1.29 1.83
N PRO A 329 -0.53 -1.64 2.49
CA PRO A 329 0.11 -0.82 3.51
C PRO A 329 0.40 0.61 3.04
N GLY A 330 0.16 1.59 3.93
CA GLY A 330 0.32 3.03 3.66
C GLY A 330 1.64 3.64 4.13
N ASP A 331 2.40 2.94 4.96
CA ASP A 331 3.70 3.42 5.42
C ASP A 331 4.75 3.33 4.29
N PRO A 332 5.48 4.41 3.97
CA PRO A 332 6.38 4.43 2.81
C PRO A 332 7.63 3.53 2.95
N ASP A 333 7.94 2.99 4.13
CA ASP A 333 9.13 2.15 4.37
C ASP A 333 8.80 0.77 4.90
N ARG A 334 7.86 0.67 5.85
CA ARG A 334 7.57 -0.58 6.54
C ARG A 334 6.26 -1.17 6.07
N ARG A 335 6.22 -2.50 5.99
CA ARG A 335 5.00 -3.29 5.79
C ARG A 335 4.09 -3.19 7.03
N ARG A 336 3.40 -2.06 7.18
CA ARG A 336 2.47 -1.74 8.27
C ARG A 336 1.46 -0.70 7.85
N THR A 337 0.42 -0.54 8.67
CA THR A 337 -0.69 0.38 8.39
C THR A 337 -1.48 -0.06 7.15
N MET A 338 -2.12 -1.24 7.21
CA MET A 338 -3.04 -1.65 6.14
C MET A 338 -4.11 -0.58 5.94
N MET A 339 -4.28 -0.13 4.70
CA MET A 339 -5.23 0.91 4.37
C MET A 339 -5.95 0.64 3.06
N ILE A 340 -7.13 1.26 2.91
CA ILE A 340 -7.88 1.30 1.65
C ILE A 340 -7.86 2.72 1.12
N ARG A 341 -7.40 2.89 -0.12
CA ARG A 341 -7.36 4.16 -0.85
C ARG A 341 -8.27 4.12 -2.05
N SER A 342 -8.87 5.26 -2.37
CA SER A 342 -9.79 5.37 -3.51
C SER A 342 -9.12 6.03 -4.69
N SER A 343 -9.60 5.65 -5.86
CA SER A 343 -9.54 6.47 -7.05
C SER A 343 -10.95 6.73 -7.56
N TYR A 344 -11.19 7.96 -8.01
CA TYR A 344 -12.45 8.42 -8.59
C TYR A 344 -12.30 8.80 -10.07
N ASP A 345 -11.17 8.47 -10.69
CA ASP A 345 -10.84 8.81 -12.08
C ASP A 345 -10.28 7.61 -12.87
N GLY A 346 -10.63 6.40 -12.43
CA GLY A 346 -10.20 5.14 -13.03
C GLY A 346 -8.78 4.72 -12.66
N GLY A 347 -8.27 5.14 -11.51
CA GLY A 347 -6.92 4.82 -11.04
C GLY A 347 -5.83 5.74 -11.58
N ARG A 348 -6.15 6.91 -12.15
CA ARG A 348 -5.14 7.89 -12.59
C ARG A 348 -4.54 8.63 -11.40
N THR A 349 -5.37 8.95 -10.41
CA THR A 349 -4.97 9.51 -9.11
C THR A 349 -5.58 8.69 -7.98
N TRP A 350 -4.92 8.72 -6.83
CA TRP A 350 -5.29 7.96 -5.65
C TRP A 350 -5.33 8.86 -4.43
N ASP A 351 -6.23 8.56 -3.49
CA ASP A 351 -6.23 9.16 -2.16
C ASP A 351 -4.85 9.01 -1.51
N SER A 352 -4.33 10.10 -0.95
CA SER A 352 -3.10 10.10 -0.14
C SER A 352 -3.33 9.42 1.22
N VAL A 353 -2.25 9.21 1.98
CA VAL A 353 -2.30 8.52 3.28
C VAL A 353 -3.21 9.21 4.32
N ASP A 354 -3.37 10.54 4.23
CA ASP A 354 -4.27 11.34 5.07
C ASP A 354 -5.75 11.29 4.61
N ARG A 355 -6.02 10.75 3.41
CA ARG A 355 -7.36 10.64 2.81
C ARG A 355 -7.91 9.22 2.83
N GLY A 356 -7.04 8.22 2.97
CA GLY A 356 -7.42 6.81 2.96
C GLY A 356 -8.03 6.33 4.29
N THR A 357 -8.66 5.16 4.24
CA THR A 357 -9.23 4.50 5.42
C THR A 357 -8.18 3.58 6.03
N VAL A 358 -7.80 3.82 7.28
CA VAL A 358 -6.89 2.92 8.01
C VAL A 358 -7.68 1.71 8.52
N VAL A 359 -7.27 0.51 8.10
CA VAL A 359 -7.84 -0.76 8.56
C VAL A 359 -7.20 -1.19 9.87
N THR A 360 -5.89 -1.09 9.96
CA THR A 360 -5.10 -1.29 11.19
C THR A 360 -3.78 -0.54 11.09
N THR A 361 -3.16 -0.22 12.22
CA THR A 361 -1.81 0.35 12.32
C THR A 361 -0.72 -0.72 12.56
N ASP A 362 -1.13 -1.97 12.70
CA ASP A 362 -0.25 -3.13 12.89
C ASP A 362 0.72 -3.33 11.71
N TRP A 363 1.69 -4.23 11.87
CA TRP A 363 2.39 -4.78 10.71
C TRP A 363 1.37 -5.40 9.76
N SER A 364 1.58 -5.22 8.46
CA SER A 364 0.64 -5.63 7.43
C SER A 364 1.35 -5.80 6.10
N GLY A 365 1.02 -6.87 5.38
CA GLY A 365 1.69 -7.27 4.16
C GLY A 365 0.74 -7.36 2.98
N TYR A 366 0.72 -8.54 2.37
CA TYR A 366 -0.11 -8.88 1.21
C TYR A 366 -1.59 -8.76 1.55
N SER A 367 -2.42 -8.45 0.55
CA SER A 367 -3.85 -8.29 0.71
C SER A 367 -4.64 -8.61 -0.55
N ASP A 368 -5.90 -8.99 -0.37
CA ASP A 368 -6.85 -9.21 -1.45
C ASP A 368 -8.27 -8.73 -1.08
N LEU A 369 -8.88 -7.95 -1.98
CA LEU A 369 -10.21 -7.36 -1.85
C LEU A 369 -11.24 -8.21 -2.58
N VAL A 370 -12.43 -8.37 -2.00
CA VAL A 370 -13.54 -9.09 -2.64
C VAL A 370 -14.87 -8.36 -2.42
N ARG A 371 -15.75 -8.41 -3.41
CA ARG A 371 -17.16 -8.03 -3.21
C ARG A 371 -17.91 -9.22 -2.64
N ILE A 372 -18.45 -9.09 -1.42
CA ILE A 372 -19.21 -10.15 -0.75
C ILE A 372 -20.66 -10.15 -1.25
N ASP A 373 -21.26 -8.98 -1.38
CA ASP A 373 -22.62 -8.76 -1.87
C ASP A 373 -22.76 -7.31 -2.41
N PRO A 374 -23.95 -6.82 -2.82
CA PRO A 374 -24.10 -5.45 -3.30
C PRO A 374 -23.66 -4.36 -2.32
N ALA A 375 -23.81 -4.57 -1.01
CA ALA A 375 -23.54 -3.57 0.05
C ALA A 375 -22.24 -3.85 0.83
N THR A 376 -21.78 -5.10 0.87
CA THR A 376 -20.67 -5.54 1.70
C THR A 376 -19.42 -5.89 0.88
N LEU A 377 -18.29 -5.40 1.34
CA LEU A 377 -16.95 -5.68 0.82
C LEU A 377 -16.16 -6.51 1.84
N GLY A 378 -15.17 -7.25 1.35
CA GLY A 378 -14.25 -8.03 2.15
C GLY A 378 -12.79 -7.68 1.84
N LEU A 379 -11.94 -7.80 2.84
CA LEU A 379 -10.48 -7.65 2.73
C LEU A 379 -9.81 -8.80 3.48
N LEU A 380 -9.10 -9.65 2.75
CA LEU A 380 -8.21 -10.68 3.31
C LEU A 380 -6.79 -10.12 3.31
N TYR A 381 -6.08 -10.11 4.44
CA TYR A 381 -4.74 -9.52 4.48
C TYR A 381 -3.83 -10.10 5.56
N GLU A 382 -2.54 -10.11 5.28
CA GLU A 382 -1.48 -10.39 6.25
C GLU A 382 -1.40 -9.27 7.29
N GLY A 383 -1.35 -9.60 8.58
CA GLY A 383 -1.09 -8.62 9.62
C GLY A 383 -0.70 -9.20 10.98
N GLY A 384 -0.19 -8.36 11.87
CA GLY A 384 0.29 -8.81 13.18
C GLY A 384 0.89 -7.70 14.04
N ALA A 385 0.93 -7.94 15.35
CA ALA A 385 1.48 -6.99 16.30
C ALA A 385 3.01 -6.91 16.21
N VAL A 386 3.68 -8.01 15.83
CA VAL A 386 5.15 -8.12 15.83
C VAL A 386 5.69 -8.24 14.41
N ASP A 387 5.03 -9.02 13.56
CA ASP A 387 5.41 -9.23 12.16
C ASP A 387 4.16 -9.27 11.27
N ALA A 388 4.27 -8.85 10.01
CA ALA A 388 3.15 -8.93 9.08
C ALA A 388 2.70 -10.39 8.84
N ARG A 389 3.58 -11.36 9.10
CA ARG A 389 3.37 -12.80 8.87
C ARG A 389 2.78 -13.53 10.08
N ASP A 390 2.45 -12.82 11.16
CA ASP A 390 1.90 -13.43 12.38
C ASP A 390 0.57 -14.16 12.09
N GLU A 391 -0.29 -13.56 11.26
CA GLU A 391 -1.61 -14.08 10.91
C GLU A 391 -2.16 -13.47 9.62
N ILE A 392 -3.19 -14.11 9.06
CA ILE A 392 -4.02 -13.53 7.99
C ILE A 392 -5.41 -13.25 8.56
N ARG A 393 -5.88 -12.02 8.40
CA ARG A 393 -7.18 -11.54 8.87
C ARG A 393 -8.15 -11.37 7.71
N PHE A 394 -9.43 -11.59 7.99
CA PHE A 394 -10.53 -11.25 7.09
C PHE A 394 -11.39 -10.16 7.72
N ALA A 395 -11.51 -9.03 7.04
CA ALA A 395 -12.36 -7.91 7.43
C ALA A 395 -13.55 -7.78 6.47
N ARG A 396 -14.70 -7.38 7.00
CA ARG A 396 -15.95 -7.10 6.29
C ARG A 396 -16.35 -5.67 6.59
N PHE A 397 -16.79 -4.93 5.57
CA PHE A 397 -17.18 -3.53 5.73
C PHE A 397 -18.11 -3.06 4.61
N THR A 398 -18.82 -1.96 4.86
CA THR A 398 -19.65 -1.27 3.85
C THR A 398 -18.90 -0.09 3.25
N GLU A 399 -19.34 0.41 2.10
CA GLU A 399 -18.77 1.65 1.53
C GLU A 399 -18.88 2.85 2.47
N ASP A 400 -19.95 2.94 3.27
CA ASP A 400 -20.17 3.99 4.27
C ASP A 400 -19.12 4.02 5.39
N TRP A 401 -18.37 2.93 5.58
CA TRP A 401 -17.26 2.88 6.54
C TRP A 401 -15.99 3.51 6.00
N LEU A 402 -15.84 3.53 4.67
CA LEU A 402 -14.66 4.13 4.04
C LEU A 402 -14.66 5.64 4.26
N ALA A 403 -13.47 6.19 4.41
CA ALA A 403 -13.24 7.62 4.44
C ALA A 403 -13.98 8.30 3.27
N PRO A 404 -14.80 9.32 3.55
CA PRO A 404 -15.60 9.96 2.53
C PRO A 404 -14.69 10.75 1.58
N ARG A 405 -15.12 10.87 0.32
CA ARG A 405 -14.47 11.78 -0.63
C ARG A 405 -14.55 13.20 -0.08
N ARG A 406 -13.38 13.81 0.17
CA ARG A 406 -13.29 15.22 0.56
C ARG A 406 -12.85 16.11 -0.61
N GLY A 407 -13.20 17.39 -0.53
CA GLY A 407 -12.80 18.40 -1.52
C GLY A 407 -11.29 18.62 -1.60
N PRO A 408 -10.82 19.56 -2.44
CA PRO A 408 -9.43 20.00 -2.44
C PRO A 408 -9.04 20.55 -1.05
N ASP A 409 -7.79 20.36 -0.66
CA ASP A 409 -7.23 21.00 0.53
C ASP A 409 -7.07 22.51 0.30
N PRO A 410 -7.07 23.33 1.36
CA PRO A 410 -6.50 24.66 1.30
C PRO A 410 -5.06 24.61 0.78
N VAL A 411 -4.61 25.67 0.11
CA VAL A 411 -3.30 25.72 -0.52
C VAL A 411 -2.52 26.98 -0.18
N THR A 412 -1.19 26.85 -0.13
CA THR A 412 -0.23 27.96 -0.08
C THR A 412 0.53 28.05 -1.42
N PRO A 413 0.89 29.26 -1.91
CA PRO A 413 1.61 29.39 -3.17
C PRO A 413 2.98 28.71 -3.14
N ASP A 414 3.32 28.03 -4.23
CA ASP A 414 4.70 27.73 -4.61
C ASP A 414 5.09 28.71 -5.73
N ARG A 415 6.05 29.60 -5.45
CA ARG A 415 6.50 30.65 -6.37
C ARG A 415 7.57 30.17 -7.35
N ALA A 416 7.99 28.90 -7.27
CA ALA A 416 8.88 28.33 -8.27
C ALA A 416 8.21 28.26 -9.65
N ARG A 417 9.04 28.24 -10.69
CA ARG A 417 8.56 28.26 -12.08
C ARG A 417 7.70 27.03 -12.37
N HIS A 418 6.51 27.26 -12.96
CA HIS A 418 5.54 26.21 -13.32
C HIS A 418 5.02 25.38 -12.13
N ALA A 419 5.21 25.87 -10.90
CA ALA A 419 4.75 25.18 -9.72
C ALA A 419 3.23 25.35 -9.52
N ARG A 420 2.61 24.29 -9.01
CA ARG A 420 1.25 24.35 -8.48
C ARG A 420 1.32 24.71 -6.99
N PRO A 421 0.31 25.38 -6.43
CA PRO A 421 0.21 25.59 -4.99
C PRO A 421 0.34 24.28 -4.21
N ALA A 422 0.98 24.35 -3.04
CA ALA A 422 1.14 23.22 -2.13
C ALA A 422 -0.08 23.08 -1.23
N ALA A 423 -0.51 21.86 -0.96
CA ALA A 423 -1.62 21.56 -0.06
C ALA A 423 -1.22 21.85 1.39
N VAL A 424 -2.12 22.49 2.13
CA VAL A 424 -2.01 22.72 3.57
C VAL A 424 -2.97 21.73 4.24
N LEU A 425 -2.40 20.83 5.04
CA LEU A 425 -3.12 19.84 5.83
C LEU A 425 -3.26 20.33 7.28
N GLY A 426 -4.30 19.87 7.95
CA GLY A 426 -4.65 20.35 9.30
C GLY A 426 -5.18 21.78 9.25
N ASP A 427 -4.92 22.53 10.31
CA ASP A 427 -5.33 23.93 10.47
C ASP A 427 -4.18 24.79 11.04
N PRO A 428 -2.99 24.82 10.39
CA PRO A 428 -1.87 25.59 10.89
C PRO A 428 -2.24 27.08 10.97
N ARG A 429 -1.81 27.72 12.06
CA ARG A 429 -2.13 29.12 12.34
C ARG A 429 -1.24 30.02 11.52
N ARG A 430 -1.73 31.22 11.20
CA ARG A 430 -0.88 32.28 10.67
C ARG A 430 -0.21 33.01 11.81
N THR A 431 1.06 33.35 11.62
CA THR A 431 1.85 34.15 12.56
C THR A 431 2.68 35.18 11.79
N ASP A 432 3.29 36.13 12.50
CA ASP A 432 4.20 37.10 11.88
C ASP A 432 5.49 36.39 11.47
N GLY A 433 5.83 36.52 10.18
CA GLY A 433 7.04 35.96 9.57
C GLY A 433 8.24 36.91 9.65
N VAL A 434 9.37 36.45 9.13
CA VAL A 434 10.54 37.32 8.89
C VAL A 434 10.31 38.25 7.71
N SER A 435 9.47 37.84 6.75
CA SER A 435 9.02 38.67 5.63
C SER A 435 7.53 38.51 5.40
N GLY A 436 6.73 39.28 6.12
CA GLY A 436 5.27 39.23 6.03
C GLY A 436 4.67 38.23 7.01
N GLY A 437 4.01 37.18 6.50
CA GLY A 437 3.36 36.16 7.33
C GLY A 437 4.08 34.82 7.22
N ALA A 438 3.83 33.95 8.19
CA ALA A 438 4.35 32.58 8.26
C ALA A 438 3.25 31.60 8.70
N LEU A 439 3.55 30.31 8.64
CA LEU A 439 2.70 29.25 9.21
C LEU A 439 3.29 28.70 10.50
N GLU A 440 2.43 28.60 11.52
CA GLU A 440 2.70 28.00 12.83
C GLU A 440 1.94 26.68 12.96
N PHE A 441 2.70 25.62 13.14
CA PHE A 441 2.30 24.23 13.23
C PHE A 441 2.17 23.82 14.70
N ASP A 442 1.13 23.06 15.03
CA ASP A 442 0.81 22.72 16.42
C ASP A 442 1.41 21.39 16.93
N GLY A 443 2.11 20.65 16.06
CA GLY A 443 2.67 19.32 16.35
C GLY A 443 1.74 18.15 16.03
N THR A 444 0.53 18.39 15.53
CA THR A 444 -0.50 17.36 15.32
C THR A 444 -1.20 17.54 13.97
N GLY A 445 -0.79 16.77 12.96
CA GLY A 445 -1.51 16.67 11.69
C GLY A 445 -1.31 17.84 10.72
N ASP A 446 -0.83 18.99 11.20
CA ASP A 446 -0.44 20.12 10.36
C ASP A 446 0.75 19.78 9.47
N ALA A 447 0.64 20.09 8.18
CA ALA A 447 1.73 19.94 7.22
C ALA A 447 1.49 20.79 5.97
N VAL A 448 2.56 21.15 5.26
CA VAL A 448 2.45 21.58 3.85
C VAL A 448 3.06 20.51 2.97
N ARG A 449 2.29 20.03 1.98
CA ARG A 449 2.70 18.97 1.05
C ARG A 449 2.63 19.46 -0.39
N LEU A 450 3.72 19.30 -1.13
CA LEU A 450 3.76 19.71 -2.52
C LEU A 450 3.21 18.58 -3.41
N PRO A 451 2.38 18.91 -4.42
CA PRO A 451 2.01 17.94 -5.45
C PRO A 451 3.26 17.52 -6.23
N TYR A 452 3.37 16.23 -6.54
CA TYR A 452 4.51 15.73 -7.30
C TYR A 452 4.64 16.40 -8.67
N ARG A 453 5.88 16.79 -9.02
CA ARG A 453 6.29 17.21 -10.36
C ARG A 453 7.72 16.76 -10.61
N ALA A 454 8.06 16.50 -11.88
CA ALA A 454 9.37 15.96 -12.27
C ALA A 454 10.57 16.88 -11.95
N GLY A 455 10.33 18.16 -11.62
CA GLY A 455 11.37 19.10 -11.19
C GLY A 455 11.74 19.04 -9.71
N LEU A 456 10.93 18.40 -8.85
CA LEU A 456 11.21 18.32 -7.40
C LEU A 456 12.37 17.36 -7.05
N PRO A 457 12.50 16.17 -7.69
CA PRO A 457 13.63 15.28 -7.44
C PRO A 457 14.96 15.95 -7.79
N LEU A 458 15.84 16.09 -6.80
CA LEU A 458 17.17 16.70 -6.95
C LEU A 458 18.16 15.81 -7.72
N GLY A 459 17.92 14.50 -7.75
CA GLY A 459 18.78 13.55 -8.46
C GLY A 459 20.20 13.55 -7.89
N THR A 460 21.18 13.61 -8.79
CA THR A 460 22.61 13.74 -8.45
C THR A 460 23.08 15.18 -8.38
N ARG A 461 22.18 16.17 -8.49
CA ARG A 461 22.58 17.58 -8.54
C ARG A 461 23.12 18.04 -7.18
N ASP A 462 23.99 19.03 -7.27
CA ASP A 462 24.28 19.93 -6.16
C ASP A 462 23.03 20.77 -5.86
N PHE A 463 22.88 21.26 -4.63
CA PHE A 463 21.69 22.01 -4.24
C PHE A 463 21.94 22.93 -3.05
N THR A 464 21.02 23.88 -2.87
CA THR A 464 20.89 24.70 -1.67
C THR A 464 19.46 24.63 -1.17
N GLU A 465 19.25 24.38 0.11
CA GLU A 465 17.97 24.58 0.81
C GLU A 465 18.13 25.75 1.77
N SER A 466 17.11 26.61 1.85
CA SER A 466 17.07 27.72 2.80
C SER A 466 15.68 27.85 3.40
N LEU A 467 15.60 28.07 4.71
CA LEU A 467 14.35 28.33 5.39
C LEU A 467 14.57 29.12 6.67
N TRP A 468 13.50 29.75 7.17
CA TRP A 468 13.44 30.31 8.50
C TRP A 468 12.58 29.43 9.40
N PHE A 469 13.03 29.22 10.63
CA PHE A 469 12.32 28.42 11.61
C PHE A 469 12.29 29.10 12.98
N ARG A 470 11.25 28.80 13.76
CA ARG A 470 11.09 29.24 15.15
C ARG A 470 10.36 28.16 15.93
N TYR A 471 10.89 27.72 17.06
CA TYR A 471 10.20 26.74 17.91
C TYR A 471 10.70 26.80 19.36
N THR A 472 9.94 26.19 20.27
CA THR A 472 10.27 26.12 21.71
C THR A 472 10.19 24.71 22.29
N ALA A 473 9.94 23.70 21.45
CA ALA A 473 9.90 22.32 21.90
C ALA A 473 11.25 21.92 22.49
N THR A 474 11.23 21.18 23.60
CA THR A 474 12.43 20.70 24.30
C THR A 474 12.69 19.21 24.05
N THR A 475 11.75 18.52 23.40
CA THR A 475 11.82 17.08 23.10
C THR A 475 11.26 16.77 21.71
N GLY A 476 11.45 15.53 21.27
CA GLY A 476 10.92 15.03 19.99
C GLY A 476 11.73 15.50 18.79
N GLU A 477 11.35 14.97 17.63
CA GLU A 477 11.90 15.40 16.34
C GLU A 477 11.03 16.53 15.77
N GLN A 478 11.65 17.62 15.34
CA GLN A 478 10.97 18.82 14.83
C GLN A 478 11.27 18.99 13.33
N PRO A 479 10.54 18.30 12.43
CA PRO A 479 10.83 18.31 11.00
C PRO A 479 10.56 19.69 10.38
N PHE A 480 11.54 20.27 9.68
CA PHE A 480 11.37 21.54 8.96
C PHE A 480 11.02 21.28 7.50
N LEU A 481 11.92 20.59 6.78
CA LEU A 481 11.75 20.18 5.38
C LEU A 481 12.19 18.72 5.21
N TRP A 482 11.40 17.96 4.46
CA TRP A 482 11.67 16.58 4.10
C TRP A 482 11.40 16.35 2.61
N MET A 483 12.40 15.91 1.85
CA MET A 483 12.33 15.63 0.41
C MET A 483 12.76 14.20 0.12
N GLY A 484 11.95 13.45 -0.62
CA GLY A 484 12.27 12.07 -1.02
C GLY A 484 11.66 11.01 -0.10
N GLY A 485 12.43 9.94 0.15
CA GLY A 485 12.01 8.76 0.90
C GLY A 485 12.17 8.89 2.42
N ILE A 486 12.17 7.77 3.13
CA ILE A 486 12.27 7.69 4.60
C ILE A 486 13.16 6.50 5.02
N GLY A 487 13.61 6.48 6.28
CA GLY A 487 14.38 5.36 6.82
C GLY A 487 15.87 5.45 6.47
N SER A 488 16.54 4.32 6.25
CA SER A 488 17.99 4.27 5.99
C SER A 488 18.35 3.70 4.61
N SER A 489 17.38 3.14 3.90
CA SER A 489 17.56 2.47 2.60
C SER A 489 17.02 3.29 1.43
N GLN A 490 16.30 4.38 1.70
CA GLN A 490 15.65 5.19 0.69
C GLN A 490 16.37 6.52 0.54
N PRO A 491 16.70 6.95 -0.70
CA PRO A 491 17.24 8.28 -0.93
C PRO A 491 16.31 9.40 -0.46
N GLN A 492 16.88 10.36 0.26
CA GLN A 492 16.16 11.45 0.93
C GLN A 492 17.09 12.61 1.24
N VAL A 493 16.51 13.79 1.44
CA VAL A 493 17.13 14.98 2.03
C VAL A 493 16.18 15.51 3.09
N TRP A 494 16.68 15.81 4.28
CA TRP A 494 15.87 16.46 5.32
C TRP A 494 16.66 17.37 6.22
N LEU A 495 15.95 18.31 6.85
CA LEU A 495 16.42 19.22 7.88
C LEU A 495 15.42 19.25 9.04
N ARG A 496 15.91 19.10 10.28
CA ARG A 496 15.06 19.06 11.48
C ARG A 496 15.76 19.55 12.75
N GLY A 497 14.98 20.01 13.73
CA GLY A 497 15.42 20.21 15.10
C GLY A 497 15.35 18.93 15.94
N GLU A 498 16.32 18.74 16.83
CA GLU A 498 16.40 17.64 17.80
C GLU A 498 16.77 18.20 19.18
N PRO A 499 15.84 18.93 19.84
CA PRO A 499 16.13 19.68 21.06
C PRO A 499 16.63 18.82 22.23
N ALA A 500 16.18 17.56 22.33
CA ALA A 500 16.69 16.63 23.35
C ALA A 500 18.16 16.25 23.15
N SER A 501 18.71 16.47 21.96
CA SER A 501 20.13 16.27 21.61
C SER A 501 20.89 17.60 21.44
N ASP A 502 20.28 18.73 21.81
CA ASP A 502 20.79 20.09 21.65
C ASP A 502 21.37 20.38 20.26
N ARG A 503 20.61 20.05 19.20
CA ARG A 503 21.06 20.28 17.82
C ARG A 503 19.94 20.52 16.82
N VAL A 504 20.29 21.19 15.73
CA VAL A 504 19.64 21.09 14.42
C VAL A 504 20.50 20.16 13.56
N GLN A 505 19.86 19.30 12.78
CA GLN A 505 20.55 18.31 11.97
C GLN A 505 19.97 18.28 10.56
N ALA A 506 20.84 18.16 9.56
CA ALA A 506 20.51 17.84 8.19
C ALA A 506 21.10 16.48 7.81
N LEU A 507 20.42 15.77 6.92
CA LEU A 507 20.85 14.47 6.43
C LEU A 507 20.55 14.33 4.95
N ILE A 508 21.44 13.64 4.25
CA ILE A 508 21.15 13.07 2.94
C ILE A 508 21.39 11.57 2.95
N THR A 509 20.53 10.84 2.25
CA THR A 509 20.78 9.46 1.82
C THR A 509 20.84 9.46 0.30
N ALA A 510 21.93 8.92 -0.26
CA ALA A 510 22.16 8.86 -1.70
C ALA A 510 22.42 7.43 -2.17
N ARG A 511 22.00 7.13 -3.40
CA ARG A 511 22.27 5.86 -4.08
C ARG A 511 23.07 6.08 -5.35
N ASP A 512 24.14 5.32 -5.50
CA ASP A 512 25.05 5.35 -6.64
C ASP A 512 25.05 3.99 -7.36
N GLY A 513 24.69 3.98 -8.64
CA GLY A 513 24.50 2.73 -9.41
C GLY A 513 23.53 1.75 -8.73
N ALA A 514 23.88 0.46 -8.71
CA ALA A 514 23.17 -0.59 -7.97
C ALA A 514 23.68 -0.78 -6.53
N GLY A 515 24.63 0.05 -6.08
CA GLY A 515 25.23 -0.05 -4.76
C GLY A 515 24.24 0.24 -3.62
N ALA A 516 24.61 -0.18 -2.41
CA ALA A 516 23.86 0.13 -1.20
C ALA A 516 23.78 1.65 -0.98
N PRO A 517 22.64 2.18 -0.48
CA PRO A 517 22.52 3.58 -0.11
C PRO A 517 23.56 3.97 0.93
N ARG A 518 24.08 5.19 0.81
CA ARG A 518 25.00 5.79 1.79
C ARG A 518 24.35 7.03 2.36
N THR A 519 24.64 7.28 3.63
CA THR A 519 24.05 8.39 4.38
C THR A 519 25.14 9.22 5.02
N VAL A 520 24.99 10.54 4.95
CA VAL A 520 25.78 11.49 5.74
C VAL A 520 24.85 12.49 6.40
N SER A 521 25.26 12.97 7.56
CA SER A 521 24.55 14.03 8.27
C SER A 521 25.52 15.07 8.78
N VAL A 522 25.03 16.29 8.91
CA VAL A 522 25.71 17.44 9.48
C VAL A 522 24.81 18.02 10.58
N ARG A 523 25.41 18.50 11.66
CA ARG A 523 24.67 18.98 12.83
C ARG A 523 25.32 20.21 13.41
N THR A 524 24.50 21.06 14.01
CA THR A 524 24.93 22.20 14.82
C THR A 524 25.27 21.73 16.24
N GLY A 525 25.84 22.63 17.05
CA GLY A 525 26.08 22.42 18.48
C GLY A 525 24.99 22.98 19.41
N THR A 526 23.87 23.44 18.86
CA THR A 526 22.71 23.93 19.64
C THR A 526 21.41 23.69 18.88
N ALA A 527 20.31 23.53 19.61
CA ALA A 527 18.99 23.29 19.05
C ALA A 527 18.30 24.53 18.46
N TYR A 528 18.70 25.75 18.84
CA TYR A 528 18.02 26.97 18.39
C TYR A 528 16.50 26.97 18.67
N ASN A 529 16.11 26.45 19.85
CA ASN A 529 14.73 26.31 20.31
C ASN A 529 14.33 27.39 21.34
N ASP A 530 14.84 28.62 21.17
CA ASP A 530 14.67 29.74 22.10
C ASP A 530 13.41 30.59 21.81
N GLY A 531 12.61 30.19 20.82
CA GLY A 531 11.42 30.93 20.39
C GLY A 531 11.70 32.13 19.50
N ARG A 532 12.92 32.31 18.98
CA ARG A 532 13.27 33.34 17.98
C ARG A 532 13.32 32.75 16.58
N TRP A 533 13.26 33.63 15.58
CA TRP A 533 13.50 33.26 14.19
C TRP A 533 14.98 33.02 13.96
N HIS A 534 15.30 31.88 13.35
CA HIS A 534 16.64 31.47 12.94
C HIS A 534 16.64 31.11 11.46
N HIS A 535 17.74 31.41 10.77
CA HIS A 535 17.91 31.12 9.35
C HIS A 535 18.76 29.87 9.18
N ALA A 536 18.23 28.84 8.53
CA ALA A 536 18.98 27.64 8.17
C ALA A 536 19.29 27.60 6.68
N VAL A 537 20.51 27.18 6.34
CA VAL A 537 20.97 26.96 4.98
C VAL A 537 21.68 25.60 4.90
N LEU A 538 21.15 24.68 4.09
CA LEU A 538 21.77 23.40 3.76
C LEU A 538 22.34 23.46 2.35
N ARG A 539 23.59 23.02 2.16
CA ARG A 539 24.25 22.97 0.84
C ARG A 539 24.85 21.60 0.60
N ARG A 540 24.64 21.05 -0.59
CA ARG A 540 25.41 19.92 -1.12
C ARG A 540 26.15 20.38 -2.38
N GLY A 541 27.46 20.29 -2.35
CA GLY A 541 28.32 20.52 -3.51
C GLY A 541 29.79 20.62 -3.14
N GLY A 542 30.67 20.59 -4.15
CA GLY A 542 32.12 20.58 -3.92
C GLY A 542 32.60 19.39 -3.07
N GLY A 543 31.87 18.27 -3.08
CA GLY A 543 32.17 17.08 -2.27
C GLY A 543 31.86 17.23 -0.78
N ARG A 544 31.03 18.22 -0.39
CA ARG A 544 30.63 18.45 1.01
C ARG A 544 29.12 18.59 1.15
N LEU A 545 28.63 18.25 2.33
CA LEU A 545 27.34 18.66 2.86
C LEU A 545 27.62 19.68 3.99
N SER A 546 27.10 20.91 3.87
CA SER A 546 27.21 21.93 4.92
C SER A 546 25.85 22.42 5.40
N LEU A 547 25.77 22.73 6.70
CA LEU A 547 24.60 23.31 7.35
C LEU A 547 25.06 24.55 8.11
N SER A 548 24.49 25.70 7.78
CA SER A 548 24.67 26.95 8.51
C SER A 548 23.37 27.32 9.20
N VAL A 549 23.45 27.73 10.47
CA VAL A 549 22.35 28.37 11.19
C VAL A 549 22.85 29.71 11.71
N ASP A 550 22.15 30.80 11.35
CA ASP A 550 22.54 32.19 11.65
C ASP A 550 24.01 32.51 11.30
N GLY A 551 24.47 31.98 10.17
CA GLY A 551 25.85 32.17 9.68
C GLY A 551 26.89 31.26 10.32
N THR A 552 26.54 30.47 11.34
CA THR A 552 27.46 29.49 11.96
C THR A 552 27.40 28.16 11.21
N GLU A 553 28.45 27.83 10.47
CA GLU A 553 28.52 26.63 9.63
C GLU A 553 29.09 25.40 10.36
N SER A 554 28.51 24.24 10.06
CA SER A 554 29.11 22.91 10.24
C SER A 554 29.10 22.16 8.91
N SER A 555 30.03 21.22 8.70
CA SER A 555 30.08 20.47 7.44
C SER A 555 30.71 19.08 7.57
N ALA A 556 30.36 18.20 6.63
CA ALA A 556 30.87 16.84 6.51
C ALA A 556 31.17 16.51 5.03
N PRO A 557 32.03 15.51 4.73
CA PRO A 557 32.19 15.01 3.36
C PRO A 557 30.88 14.47 2.79
N ASP A 558 30.59 14.77 1.53
CA ASP A 558 29.39 14.27 0.83
C ASP A 558 29.46 12.75 0.56
N VAL A 559 28.31 12.16 0.23
CA VAL A 559 28.19 10.81 -0.33
C VAL A 559 27.76 10.88 -1.81
N PRO A 560 28.44 10.15 -2.72
CA PRO A 560 28.05 10.16 -4.14
C PRO A 560 26.70 9.51 -4.39
N GLY A 561 26.01 9.99 -5.42
CA GLY A 561 24.81 9.39 -5.97
C GLY A 561 23.57 10.27 -5.90
N SER A 562 22.44 9.70 -6.32
CA SER A 562 21.14 10.38 -6.36
C SER A 562 20.46 10.37 -4.99
N VAL A 563 19.96 11.51 -4.54
CA VAL A 563 19.16 11.67 -3.32
C VAL A 563 17.65 11.48 -3.55
N SER A 564 17.25 11.13 -4.77
CA SER A 564 15.83 11.00 -5.14
C SER A 564 15.63 9.93 -6.23
N ARG A 565 16.07 8.70 -5.96
CA ARG A 565 15.94 7.55 -6.86
C ARG A 565 15.27 6.40 -6.12
N ASN A 566 14.49 5.57 -6.82
CA ASN A 566 13.88 4.33 -6.31
C ASN A 566 12.82 4.47 -5.19
N SER A 567 12.84 5.56 -4.42
CA SER A 567 11.93 5.75 -3.30
C SER A 567 10.58 6.34 -3.72
N PRO A 568 9.50 6.12 -2.93
CA PRO A 568 8.39 7.05 -2.89
C PRO A 568 8.94 8.46 -2.68
N PHE A 569 8.33 9.44 -3.35
CA PHE A 569 8.85 10.79 -3.36
C PHE A 569 7.78 11.78 -2.92
N GLY A 570 8.03 12.42 -1.79
CA GLY A 570 7.25 13.53 -1.27
C GLY A 570 8.11 14.74 -0.97
N VAL A 571 7.49 15.91 -0.93
CA VAL A 571 8.05 17.07 -0.25
C VAL A 571 7.09 17.50 0.84
N HIS A 572 7.56 17.44 2.08
CA HIS A 572 6.79 17.74 3.28
C HIS A 572 7.48 18.84 4.07
N VAL A 573 6.70 19.82 4.50
CA VAL A 573 7.13 20.94 5.32
C VAL A 573 6.36 20.89 6.64
N GLY A 574 7.09 20.96 7.75
CA GLY A 574 6.53 20.81 9.09
C GLY A 574 6.18 19.38 9.48
N GLN A 575 6.47 18.37 8.64
CA GLN A 575 6.12 16.97 8.90
C GLN A 575 7.14 16.00 8.31
N ARG A 576 7.36 14.87 8.99
CA ARG A 576 8.03 13.71 8.39
C ARG A 576 7.16 13.09 7.31
N MET A 577 7.78 12.50 6.30
CA MET A 577 7.07 11.82 5.20
C MET A 577 6.08 10.73 5.68
N ASP A 578 6.43 9.99 6.74
CA ASP A 578 5.60 8.93 7.34
C ASP A 578 4.52 9.46 8.30
N GLY A 579 4.44 10.78 8.51
CA GLY A 579 3.48 11.44 9.39
C GLY A 579 3.72 11.19 10.90
N ARG A 580 4.84 10.58 11.29
CA ARG A 580 5.08 10.17 12.70
C ARG A 580 5.70 11.23 13.57
N ALA A 581 6.24 12.29 12.98
CA ALA A 581 6.61 13.50 13.69
C ALA A 581 6.12 14.72 12.91
N SER A 582 5.70 15.73 13.65
CA SER A 582 5.24 17.01 13.12
C SER A 582 5.88 18.11 13.95
N LEU A 583 6.08 19.26 13.33
CA LEU A 583 6.66 20.44 13.95
C LEU A 583 5.68 21.07 14.94
N THR A 584 6.16 21.43 16.12
CA THR A 584 5.51 22.39 17.02
C THR A 584 6.32 23.69 16.99
N GLY A 585 5.96 24.60 16.08
CA GLY A 585 6.74 25.79 15.76
C GLY A 585 6.29 26.44 14.45
N ALA A 586 7.03 27.44 13.98
CA ALA A 586 6.71 28.17 12.76
C ALA A 586 7.82 28.05 11.71
N LEU A 587 7.41 28.07 10.44
CA LEU A 587 8.29 28.10 9.27
C LEU A 587 7.92 29.27 8.36
N ASP A 588 8.94 29.86 7.74
CA ASP A 588 8.80 30.96 6.78
C ASP A 588 9.86 30.81 5.66
N GLU A 589 9.53 31.33 4.46
CA GLU A 589 10.42 31.41 3.30
C GLU A 589 11.21 30.12 3.00
N VAL A 590 10.51 28.98 2.86
CA VAL A 590 11.14 27.67 2.55
C VAL A 590 11.48 27.59 1.06
N ARG A 591 12.74 27.41 0.72
CA ARG A 591 13.25 27.46 -0.65
C ARG A 591 14.30 26.40 -0.94
N VAL A 592 14.32 25.93 -2.18
CA VAL A 592 15.33 24.98 -2.67
C VAL A 592 15.76 25.39 -4.08
N TRP A 593 17.06 25.37 -4.33
CA TRP A 593 17.70 25.58 -5.64
C TRP A 593 18.47 24.32 -6.06
N ASP A 594 18.57 24.05 -7.36
CA ASP A 594 19.31 22.92 -7.91
C ASP A 594 20.79 23.23 -8.21
N ARG A 595 21.36 24.17 -7.43
CA ARG A 595 22.77 24.54 -7.42
C ARG A 595 23.21 25.02 -6.03
N VAL A 596 24.52 25.10 -5.81
CA VAL A 596 25.09 25.74 -4.62
C VAL A 596 25.02 27.26 -4.77
N LEU A 597 24.45 27.94 -3.77
CA LEU A 597 24.49 29.40 -3.63
C LEU A 597 25.61 29.83 -2.69
N THR A 598 26.32 30.90 -3.01
CA THR A 598 27.26 31.55 -2.08
C THR A 598 26.50 32.33 -0.99
N ASP A 599 27.20 32.74 0.07
CA ASP A 599 26.60 33.61 1.09
C ASP A 599 26.24 35.00 0.54
N GLU A 600 26.98 35.48 -0.47
CA GLU A 600 26.69 36.74 -1.17
C GLU A 600 25.40 36.62 -1.97
N GLU A 601 25.20 35.51 -2.69
CA GLU A 601 23.96 35.23 -3.42
C GLU A 601 22.76 35.10 -2.47
N LEU A 602 22.94 34.50 -1.29
CA LEU A 602 21.87 34.41 -0.28
C LEU A 602 21.56 35.75 0.42
N ALA A 603 22.46 36.73 0.31
CA ALA A 603 22.23 38.08 0.81
C ALA A 603 21.67 39.02 -0.29
N ASP A 604 21.65 38.58 -1.55
CA ASP A 604 21.24 39.38 -2.69
C ASP A 604 19.71 39.29 -2.91
N PRO A 605 18.96 40.40 -2.75
CA PRO A 605 17.52 40.44 -2.97
C PRO A 605 17.10 40.13 -4.41
N ASP A 606 17.96 40.36 -5.41
CA ASP A 606 17.64 40.05 -6.80
C ASP A 606 17.72 38.54 -7.05
N VAL A 607 18.72 37.86 -6.45
CA VAL A 607 18.82 36.40 -6.46
C VAL A 607 17.64 35.78 -5.72
N LEU A 608 17.32 36.27 -4.52
CA LEU A 608 16.16 35.81 -3.77
C LEU A 608 14.82 36.25 -4.39
N GLY A 609 14.79 37.30 -5.20
CA GLY A 609 13.57 37.71 -5.90
C GLY A 609 13.25 36.84 -7.12
N SER A 610 14.26 36.15 -7.65
CA SER A 610 14.17 35.39 -8.89
C SER A 610 13.62 33.97 -8.67
N PRO A 611 12.65 33.52 -9.48
CA PRO A 611 12.24 32.12 -9.52
C PRO A 611 13.13 31.26 -10.44
N GLU A 612 14.17 31.83 -11.05
CA GLU A 612 15.14 31.08 -11.84
C GLU A 612 15.89 30.08 -10.95
N ASP A 613 16.19 28.91 -11.50
CA ASP A 613 16.88 27.78 -10.83
C ASP A 613 16.27 27.32 -9.48
N THR A 614 15.03 27.73 -9.21
CA THR A 614 14.32 27.40 -7.98
C THR A 614 13.52 26.12 -8.16
N VAL A 615 13.86 25.10 -7.38
CA VAL A 615 13.16 23.82 -7.32
C VAL A 615 11.80 23.98 -6.64
N LEU A 616 11.74 24.71 -5.53
CA LEU A 616 10.51 25.10 -4.82
C LEU A 616 10.72 26.41 -4.06
N TRP A 617 9.66 27.19 -3.90
CA TRP A 617 9.66 28.38 -3.03
C TRP A 617 8.29 28.56 -2.39
N LEU A 618 8.22 28.33 -1.09
CA LEU A 618 7.03 28.49 -0.26
C LEU A 618 7.24 29.68 0.70
N PRO A 619 6.68 30.86 0.39
CA PRO A 619 6.69 31.99 1.32
C PRO A 619 5.90 31.70 2.60
N LEU A 620 4.88 30.84 2.54
CA LEU A 620 4.00 30.54 3.68
C LEU A 620 3.21 31.76 4.24
N ASP A 621 3.24 32.88 3.53
CA ASP A 621 2.56 34.15 3.84
C ASP A 621 1.03 34.12 3.74
N ARG A 622 0.48 33.12 3.05
CA ARG A 622 -0.97 33.01 2.83
C ARG A 622 -1.45 31.58 2.58
N VAL A 623 -2.68 31.31 2.99
CA VAL A 623 -3.43 30.09 2.69
C VAL A 623 -4.75 30.46 2.00
N ARG A 624 -5.15 29.70 0.98
CA ARG A 624 -6.41 29.88 0.25
C ARG A 624 -7.19 28.57 0.26
N GLY A 625 -8.43 28.61 0.74
CA GLY A 625 -9.37 27.48 0.74
C GLY A 625 -10.39 27.57 -0.38
#